data_AF-W4MCU4-F1
#
_entry.id   AF-W4MCU4-F1
#
_cell.length_a   1.000
_cell.length_b   1.000
_cell.length_c   1.000
_cell.angle_alpha   90.00
_cell.angle_beta   90.00
_cell.angle_gamma   90.00
#
_symmetry.space_group_name_H-M   'P 1'
#
loop_
_entity.id
_entity.type
_entity.pdbx_description
1 polymer ?
#
loop_
_entity_poly.entity_id
_entity_poly.type
_entity_poly.pdbx_seq_one_letter_code
_entity_poly.pdbx_strand_id
1 'polypeptide(L)'
;MARIPVVTSFGGINAAGRSSGHHGYRRMVIDALDEAAAQETWRSLAAIMNIQGDITAEIRRYIEAHTLVRKLEPQYFDASNAIWNRKLALRPGDHAICFDLPRRDLPDQLPEGWGIDPLDEKTVRVSIEKPCEMYVQDGRDLAAKAAGQLPTGFEPQALYAARSHPRGLQMALYAASDAVGHLGLDWQVIADRVPADTISLYAGSALSQVDTHGNGGALSSRYQGKRITSKQVTLGLAEMPADFVNAYVLGNLGASGHNMGAC
;
A
#
# COMPACT_ATOMS: atom_id res chain seq x y z
N MET A 1 16.94 40.89 4.57
CA MET A 1 16.50 40.17 5.79
C MET A 1 16.18 38.75 5.42
N ALA A 2 16.63 37.76 6.20
CA ALA A 2 16.28 36.36 6.00
C ALA A 2 14.85 36.08 6.51
N ARG A 3 14.11 35.18 5.85
CA ARG A 3 12.80 34.70 6.31
C ARG A 3 13.03 33.53 7.28
N ILE A 4 12.27 33.48 8.38
CA ILE A 4 12.33 32.38 9.36
C ILE A 4 11.22 31.37 9.01
N PRO A 5 11.54 30.10 8.74
CA PRO A 5 10.52 29.05 8.56
C PRO A 5 9.79 28.80 9.87
N VAL A 6 8.45 28.76 9.82
CA VAL A 6 7.59 28.43 10.96
C VAL A 6 6.63 27.32 10.56
N VAL A 7 6.42 26.35 11.45
CA VAL A 7 5.43 25.28 11.24
C VAL A 7 4.07 25.83 11.64
N THR A 8 3.22 26.11 10.65
CA THR A 8 1.87 26.65 10.86
C THR A 8 0.81 25.56 11.00
N SER A 9 1.06 24.38 10.43
CA SER A 9 0.20 23.20 10.56
C SER A 9 0.99 21.92 10.34
N PHE A 10 0.45 20.80 10.82
CA PHE A 10 0.93 19.45 10.60
C PHE A 10 -0.25 18.47 10.61
N GLY A 11 -0.11 17.36 9.89
CA GLY A 11 -1.15 16.35 9.76
C GLY A 11 -0.59 15.07 9.14
N GLY A 12 -1.40 14.02 9.12
CA GLY A 12 -0.97 12.70 8.70
C GLY A 12 -1.69 11.56 9.40
N ILE A 13 -1.30 10.34 9.03
CA ILE A 13 -1.77 9.11 9.66
C ILE A 13 -0.60 8.15 9.83
N ASN A 14 -0.51 7.51 10.99
CA ASN A 14 0.39 6.40 11.23
C ASN A 14 -0.28 5.35 12.14
N ALA A 15 0.49 4.43 12.71
CA ALA A 15 -0.04 3.39 13.58
C ALA A 15 -0.70 3.89 14.87
N ALA A 16 -0.37 5.10 15.32
CA ALA A 16 -0.99 5.75 16.47
C ALA A 16 -2.26 6.54 16.10
N GLY A 17 -2.62 6.61 14.81
CA GLY A 17 -3.79 7.33 14.31
C GLY A 17 -3.46 8.67 13.67
N ARG A 18 -4.43 9.59 13.69
CA ARG A 18 -4.36 10.91 13.06
C ARG A 18 -3.32 11.79 13.75
N SER A 19 -2.52 12.53 12.98
CA SER A 19 -1.45 13.35 13.54
C SER A 19 -1.93 14.73 13.97
N SER A 20 -2.78 15.38 13.17
CA SER A 20 -3.37 16.69 13.49
C SER A 20 -4.06 16.69 14.87
N GLY A 21 -4.09 17.84 15.54
CA GLY A 21 -4.60 17.94 16.91
C GLY A 21 -3.86 17.07 17.93
N HIS A 22 -2.63 16.64 17.61
CA HIS A 22 -1.79 15.77 18.46
C HIS A 22 -2.43 14.42 18.83
N HIS A 23 -3.43 13.90 18.09
CA HIS A 23 -4.11 12.66 18.48
C HIS A 23 -3.17 11.45 18.50
N GLY A 24 -2.32 11.29 17.49
CA GLY A 24 -1.34 10.20 17.43
C GLY A 24 -0.31 10.29 18.56
N TYR A 25 0.12 11.51 18.91
CA TYR A 25 0.97 11.73 20.09
C TYR A 25 0.25 11.30 21.37
N ARG A 26 -0.98 11.79 21.57
CA ARG A 26 -1.83 11.45 22.71
C ARG A 26 -2.04 9.93 22.85
N ARG A 27 -2.19 9.20 21.74
CA ARG A 27 -2.27 7.73 21.76
C ARG A 27 -1.00 7.07 22.30
N MET A 28 0.18 7.62 22.05
CA MET A 28 1.45 7.07 22.54
C MET A 28 1.66 7.29 24.05
N VAL A 29 1.12 8.38 24.60
CA VAL A 29 1.25 8.75 26.02
C VAL A 29 -0.08 8.71 26.77
N ILE A 30 -1.01 7.88 26.30
CA ILE A 30 -2.43 7.93 26.73
C ILE A 30 -2.59 7.77 28.24
N ASP A 31 -1.75 6.96 28.88
CA ASP A 31 -1.79 6.70 30.33
C ASP A 31 -1.36 7.90 31.19
N ALA A 32 -0.71 8.89 30.57
CA ALA A 32 -0.26 10.12 31.23
C ALA A 32 -1.22 11.30 31.01
N LEU A 33 -2.31 11.12 30.26
CA LEU A 33 -3.29 12.16 29.98
C LEU A 33 -4.34 12.25 31.08
N ASP A 34 -4.95 13.43 31.20
CA ASP A 34 -6.22 13.55 31.93
C ASP A 34 -7.35 12.80 31.21
N GLU A 35 -8.44 12.55 31.94
CA GLU A 35 -9.56 11.76 31.44
C GLU A 35 -10.21 12.38 30.20
N ALA A 36 -10.28 13.71 30.12
CA ALA A 36 -10.90 14.41 29.00
C ALA A 36 -10.09 14.24 27.71
N ALA A 37 -8.78 14.47 27.77
CA ALA A 37 -7.87 14.33 26.63
C ALA A 37 -7.72 12.87 26.18
N ALA A 38 -7.72 11.93 27.13
CA ALA A 38 -7.76 10.50 26.82
C ALA A 38 -9.06 10.14 26.10
N GLN A 39 -10.21 10.57 26.62
CA GLN A 39 -11.52 10.29 26.03
C GLN A 39 -11.65 10.87 24.62
N GLU A 40 -11.16 12.09 24.37
CA GLU A 40 -11.12 12.69 23.05
C GLU A 40 -10.26 11.87 22.07
N THR A 41 -9.11 11.38 22.53
CA THR A 41 -8.22 10.53 21.73
C THR A 41 -8.87 9.20 21.37
N TRP A 42 -9.56 8.55 22.33
CA TRP A 42 -10.33 7.35 22.07
C TRP A 42 -11.45 7.59 21.05
N ARG A 43 -12.16 8.72 21.12
CA ARG A 43 -13.17 9.10 20.11
C ARG A 43 -12.56 9.28 18.73
N SER A 44 -11.41 9.98 18.65
CA SER A 44 -10.72 10.16 17.37
C SER A 44 -10.29 8.82 16.76
N LEU A 45 -9.82 7.87 17.58
CA LEU A 45 -9.43 6.53 17.13
C LEU A 45 -10.65 5.70 16.72
N ALA A 46 -11.69 5.67 17.53
CA ALA A 46 -12.94 4.98 17.21
C ALA A 46 -13.52 5.45 15.87
N ALA A 47 -13.51 6.76 15.62
CA ALA A 47 -13.98 7.33 14.36
C ALA A 47 -13.20 6.82 13.14
N ILE A 48 -11.87 6.86 13.16
CA ILE A 48 -11.06 6.38 12.03
C ILE A 48 -11.07 4.84 11.89
N MET A 49 -11.29 4.12 12.98
CA MET A 49 -11.47 2.67 13.00
C MET A 49 -12.89 2.24 12.61
N ASN A 50 -13.78 3.19 12.27
CA ASN A 50 -15.18 2.96 11.92
C ASN A 50 -16.02 2.27 13.01
N ILE A 51 -15.65 2.46 14.28
CA ILE A 51 -16.37 1.92 15.44
C ILE A 51 -17.54 2.86 15.79
N GLN A 52 -18.75 2.30 15.89
CA GLN A 52 -19.97 3.05 16.21
C GLN A 52 -20.36 2.87 17.69
N GLY A 53 -21.04 3.87 18.26
CA GLY A 53 -21.57 3.84 19.62
C GLY A 53 -20.59 4.33 20.70
N ASP A 54 -20.96 4.10 21.95
CA ASP A 54 -20.21 4.58 23.11
C ASP A 54 -18.91 3.81 23.33
N ILE A 55 -17.89 4.52 23.82
CA ILE A 55 -16.56 3.94 24.08
C ILE A 55 -16.57 3.22 25.43
N THR A 56 -17.06 1.98 25.41
CA THR A 56 -17.03 1.05 26.54
C THR A 56 -15.60 0.58 26.85
N ALA A 57 -15.38 -0.01 28.02
CA ALA A 57 -14.08 -0.60 28.38
C ALA A 57 -13.64 -1.73 27.42
N GLU A 58 -14.59 -2.44 26.80
CA GLU A 58 -14.28 -3.44 25.77
C GLU A 58 -13.79 -2.80 24.48
N ILE A 59 -14.46 -1.74 24.02
CA ILE A 59 -14.04 -0.99 22.84
C ILE A 59 -12.65 -0.34 23.05
N ARG A 60 -12.36 0.19 24.25
CA ARG A 60 -11.01 0.72 24.57
C ARG A 60 -9.94 -0.35 24.40
N ARG A 61 -10.13 -1.53 25.01
CA ARG A 61 -9.19 -2.66 24.87
C ARG A 61 -9.01 -3.09 23.42
N TYR A 62 -10.08 -3.06 22.62
CA TYR A 62 -9.99 -3.31 21.19
C TYR A 62 -9.11 -2.27 20.48
N ILE A 63 -9.38 -0.97 20.67
CA ILE A 63 -8.58 0.11 20.07
C ILE A 63 -7.11 0.00 20.49
N GLU A 64 -6.84 -0.29 21.76
CA GLU A 64 -5.48 -0.50 22.27
C GLU A 64 -4.74 -1.63 21.54
N ALA A 65 -5.40 -2.78 21.40
CA ALA A 65 -4.84 -3.96 20.74
C ALA A 65 -4.65 -3.78 19.22
N HIS A 66 -5.39 -2.85 18.61
CA HIS A 66 -5.45 -2.63 17.16
C HIS A 66 -4.85 -1.29 16.71
N THR A 67 -3.95 -0.73 17.52
CA THR A 67 -3.14 0.46 17.21
C THR A 67 -1.66 0.20 17.55
N LEU A 68 -0.76 1.10 17.17
CA LEU A 68 0.69 0.99 17.36
C LEU A 68 1.31 -0.24 16.66
N VAL A 69 2.52 -0.63 17.08
CA VAL A 69 3.22 -1.83 16.58
C VAL A 69 2.53 -3.07 17.15
N ARG A 70 2.13 -3.97 16.27
CA ARG A 70 1.43 -5.21 16.62
C ARG A 70 1.65 -6.28 15.55
N LYS A 71 1.15 -7.49 15.81
CA LYS A 71 1.18 -8.60 14.84
C LYS A 71 0.54 -8.16 13.52
N LEU A 72 1.15 -8.54 12.40
CA LEU A 72 0.60 -8.30 11.06
C LEU A 72 -0.80 -8.89 10.96
N GLU A 73 -1.75 -8.05 10.58
CA GLU A 73 -3.14 -8.43 10.47
C GLU A 73 -3.47 -8.89 9.03
N PRO A 74 -4.49 -9.75 8.85
CA PRO A 74 -4.78 -10.40 7.57
C PRO A 74 -5.10 -9.44 6.41
N GLN A 75 -5.50 -8.19 6.68
CA GLN A 75 -5.78 -7.22 5.61
C GLN A 75 -4.52 -6.81 4.81
N TYR A 76 -3.32 -7.07 5.33
CA TYR A 76 -2.07 -6.86 4.60
C TYR A 76 -1.65 -8.14 3.89
N PHE A 77 -1.28 -9.17 4.66
CA PHE A 77 -1.03 -10.54 4.21
C PHE A 77 -0.77 -11.45 5.42
N ASP A 78 -0.91 -12.77 5.25
CA ASP A 78 -0.53 -13.74 6.27
C ASP A 78 0.98 -13.96 6.27
N ALA A 79 1.67 -13.43 7.29
CA ALA A 79 3.12 -13.60 7.43
C ALA A 79 3.54 -15.05 7.72
N SER A 80 2.64 -15.91 8.21
CA SER A 80 2.89 -17.34 8.44
C SER A 80 2.67 -18.20 7.21
N ASN A 81 2.05 -17.64 6.18
CA ASN A 81 1.82 -18.30 4.91
C ASN A 81 2.01 -17.31 3.74
N ALA A 82 3.17 -16.65 3.71
CA ALA A 82 3.46 -15.68 2.67
C ALA A 82 3.65 -16.39 1.33
N ILE A 83 2.83 -16.00 0.35
CA ILE A 83 2.78 -16.65 -0.96
C ILE A 83 4.06 -16.38 -1.76
N TRP A 84 4.60 -17.44 -2.35
CA TRP A 84 5.72 -17.38 -3.29
C TRP A 84 5.62 -18.55 -4.29
N ASN A 85 6.59 -18.66 -5.20
CA ASN A 85 6.69 -19.78 -6.12
C ASN A 85 7.91 -20.63 -5.80
N ARG A 86 7.70 -21.91 -5.48
CA ARG A 86 8.76 -22.90 -5.33
C ARG A 86 9.18 -23.40 -6.69
N LYS A 87 10.48 -23.33 -6.96
CA LYS A 87 11.09 -23.96 -8.13
C LYS A 87 11.19 -25.47 -7.90
N LEU A 88 10.56 -26.25 -8.77
CA LEU A 88 10.62 -27.71 -8.81
C LEU A 88 11.46 -28.17 -9.99
N ALA A 89 12.36 -29.12 -9.76
CA ALA A 89 13.05 -29.86 -10.80
C ALA A 89 12.33 -31.19 -11.01
N LEU A 90 11.39 -31.21 -11.97
CA LEU A 90 10.64 -32.41 -12.30
C LEU A 90 11.51 -33.37 -13.10
N ARG A 91 11.44 -34.65 -12.76
CA ARG A 91 12.07 -35.74 -13.49
C ARG A 91 10.99 -36.79 -13.76
N PRO A 92 10.70 -37.11 -15.03
CA PRO A 92 9.84 -38.24 -15.36
C PRO A 92 10.37 -39.50 -14.69
N GLY A 93 9.46 -40.34 -14.18
CA GLY A 93 9.79 -41.64 -13.62
C GLY A 93 9.89 -42.68 -14.73
N ASP A 94 9.24 -43.84 -14.52
CA ASP A 94 9.17 -44.89 -15.55
C ASP A 94 8.30 -44.49 -16.77
N HIS A 95 7.44 -43.49 -16.60
CA HIS A 95 6.57 -42.95 -17.64
C HIS A 95 6.74 -41.44 -17.79
N ALA A 96 6.45 -40.95 -19.00
CA ALA A 96 6.37 -39.52 -19.27
C ALA A 96 5.33 -38.84 -18.37
N ILE A 97 5.58 -37.59 -18.01
CA ILE A 97 4.59 -36.78 -17.29
C ILE A 97 3.60 -36.26 -18.33
N CYS A 98 2.34 -36.69 -18.24
CA CYS A 98 1.31 -36.32 -19.20
C CYS A 98 0.21 -35.45 -18.56
N PHE A 99 -0.19 -34.38 -19.23
CA PHE A 99 -1.30 -33.54 -18.83
C PHE A 99 -1.96 -32.89 -20.05
N ASP A 100 -3.25 -32.55 -19.90
CA ASP A 100 -4.04 -31.94 -20.96
C ASP A 100 -4.21 -30.45 -20.66
N LEU A 101 -4.05 -29.59 -21.68
CA LEU A 101 -4.28 -28.15 -21.53
C LEU A 101 -4.89 -27.51 -22.79
N PRO A 102 -5.52 -26.33 -22.66
CA PRO A 102 -6.00 -25.59 -23.81
C PRO A 102 -4.85 -25.21 -24.73
N ARG A 103 -5.01 -25.39 -26.04
CA ARG A 103 -3.97 -25.08 -27.05
C ARG A 103 -3.44 -23.65 -26.96
N ARG A 104 -4.29 -22.70 -26.52
CA ARG A 104 -3.95 -21.29 -26.31
C ARG A 104 -3.03 -21.02 -25.11
N ASP A 105 -2.93 -21.96 -24.17
CA ASP A 105 -2.11 -21.83 -22.96
C ASP A 105 -0.73 -22.51 -23.15
N LEU A 106 -0.46 -23.08 -24.34
CA LEU A 106 0.86 -23.58 -24.70
C LEU A 106 1.88 -22.42 -24.73
N PRO A 107 3.12 -22.66 -24.29
CA PRO A 107 4.21 -21.71 -24.50
C PRO A 107 4.44 -21.44 -25.99
N ASP A 108 4.69 -20.18 -26.35
CA ASP A 108 5.09 -19.80 -27.72
C ASP A 108 6.41 -20.49 -28.13
N GLN A 109 7.29 -20.71 -27.17
CA GLN A 109 8.50 -21.52 -27.31
C GLN A 109 8.37 -22.77 -26.45
N LEU A 110 8.11 -23.91 -27.09
CA LEU A 110 8.00 -25.18 -26.39
C LEU A 110 9.34 -25.55 -25.71
N PRO A 111 9.32 -25.90 -24.41
CA PRO A 111 10.52 -26.39 -23.74
C PRO A 111 11.02 -27.69 -24.36
N GLU A 112 12.33 -27.93 -24.24
CA GLU A 112 12.94 -29.15 -24.75
C GLU A 112 12.33 -30.40 -24.08
N GLY A 113 12.04 -31.43 -24.89
CA GLY A 113 11.50 -32.70 -24.40
C GLY A 113 10.00 -32.70 -24.13
N TRP A 114 9.28 -31.67 -24.58
CA TRP A 114 7.82 -31.64 -24.61
C TRP A 114 7.31 -32.20 -25.94
N GLY A 115 6.52 -33.27 -25.89
CA GLY A 115 5.69 -33.77 -26.98
C GLY A 115 4.28 -33.19 -26.89
N ILE A 116 3.66 -32.91 -28.03
CA ILE A 116 2.32 -32.31 -28.11
C ILE A 116 1.46 -33.15 -29.05
N ASP A 117 0.41 -33.75 -28.51
CA ASP A 117 -0.56 -34.55 -29.25
C ASP A 117 -1.94 -33.85 -29.24
N PRO A 118 -2.50 -33.47 -30.40
CA PRO A 118 -3.85 -32.91 -30.46
C PRO A 118 -4.89 -33.94 -29.97
N LEU A 119 -5.74 -33.53 -29.01
CA LEU A 119 -6.91 -34.33 -28.60
C LEU A 119 -8.16 -33.88 -29.35
N ASP A 120 -8.31 -32.55 -29.52
CA ASP A 120 -9.36 -31.91 -30.30
C ASP A 120 -8.87 -30.53 -30.84
N GLU A 121 -9.78 -29.70 -31.39
CA GLU A 121 -9.42 -28.38 -31.93
C GLU A 121 -8.87 -27.40 -30.89
N LYS A 122 -9.28 -27.51 -29.63
CA LYS A 122 -8.99 -26.57 -28.54
C LYS A 122 -8.09 -27.16 -27.45
N THR A 123 -7.93 -28.47 -27.40
CA THR A 123 -7.24 -29.18 -26.33
C THR A 123 -6.11 -30.03 -26.90
N VAL A 124 -4.96 -29.99 -26.23
CA VAL A 124 -3.80 -30.82 -26.53
C VAL A 124 -3.39 -31.61 -25.30
N ARG A 125 -2.80 -32.78 -25.53
CA ARG A 125 -2.05 -33.53 -24.53
C ARG A 125 -0.58 -33.15 -24.64
N VAL A 126 0.03 -32.83 -23.52
CA VAL A 126 1.48 -32.62 -23.39
C VAL A 126 2.09 -33.84 -22.73
N SER A 127 3.20 -34.32 -23.27
CA SER A 127 4.05 -35.34 -22.67
C SER A 127 5.44 -34.75 -22.40
N ILE A 128 5.96 -34.95 -21.19
CA ILE A 128 7.31 -34.52 -20.82
C ILE A 128 8.18 -35.75 -20.56
N GLU A 129 9.19 -35.94 -21.41
CA GLU A 129 10.09 -37.10 -21.38
C GLU A 129 11.47 -36.79 -20.78
N LYS A 130 11.83 -35.51 -20.70
CA LYS A 130 13.11 -35.04 -20.13
C LYS A 130 12.88 -34.30 -18.81
N PRO A 131 13.90 -34.21 -17.93
CA PRO A 131 13.84 -33.33 -16.77
C PRO A 131 13.47 -31.90 -17.18
N CYS A 132 12.58 -31.27 -16.42
CA CYS A 132 12.17 -29.89 -16.67
C CYS A 132 12.01 -29.12 -15.35
N GLU A 133 11.98 -27.80 -15.46
CA GLU A 133 11.75 -26.92 -14.33
C GLU A 133 10.33 -26.37 -14.37
N MET A 134 9.66 -26.40 -13.23
CA MET A 134 8.33 -25.83 -13.05
C MET A 134 8.31 -24.96 -11.80
N TYR A 135 7.43 -23.97 -11.79
CA TYR A 135 7.13 -23.18 -10.60
C TYR A 135 5.75 -23.53 -10.09
N VAL A 136 5.64 -23.85 -8.81
CA VAL A 136 4.36 -24.08 -8.14
C VAL A 136 4.18 -23.06 -7.02
N GLN A 137 2.95 -22.59 -6.84
CA GLN A 137 2.62 -21.72 -5.74
C GLN A 137 2.81 -22.45 -4.41
N ASP A 138 3.47 -21.80 -3.46
CA ASP A 138 3.77 -22.34 -2.14
C ASP A 138 3.65 -21.23 -1.08
N GLY A 139 3.65 -21.63 0.19
CA GLY A 139 3.69 -20.76 1.36
C GLY A 139 5.07 -20.75 2.00
N ARG A 140 5.43 -19.65 2.66
CA ARG A 140 6.58 -19.62 3.55
C ARG A 140 6.30 -18.83 4.83
N ASP A 141 6.87 -19.33 5.92
CA ASP A 141 6.82 -18.68 7.22
C ASP A 141 7.88 -17.55 7.27
N LEU A 142 7.44 -16.29 7.33
CA LEU A 142 8.36 -15.15 7.43
C LEU A 142 8.85 -14.96 8.86
N ALA A 143 10.13 -14.58 9.04
CA ALA A 143 10.68 -14.26 10.35
C ALA A 143 10.03 -13.01 11.00
N ALA A 144 9.75 -11.98 10.20
CA ALA A 144 9.09 -10.77 10.68
C ALA A 144 7.57 -10.95 10.71
N LYS A 145 6.97 -10.79 11.90
CA LYS A 145 5.54 -11.00 12.16
C LYS A 145 4.78 -9.77 12.64
N ALA A 146 5.46 -8.65 12.83
CA ALA A 146 4.90 -7.44 13.40
C ALA A 146 5.33 -6.21 12.60
N ALA A 147 4.46 -5.20 12.58
CA ALA A 147 4.71 -3.92 11.94
C ALA A 147 3.87 -2.81 12.59
N GLY A 148 4.30 -1.57 12.41
CA GLY A 148 3.44 -0.41 12.63
C GLY A 148 2.38 -0.36 11.53
N GLN A 149 1.13 -0.66 11.88
CA GLN A 149 0.02 -0.72 10.93
C GLN A 149 -0.97 0.39 11.28
N LEU A 150 -1.60 1.01 10.27
CA LEU A 150 -2.70 1.97 10.50
C LEU A 150 -3.76 1.34 11.45
N PRO A 151 -4.47 2.14 12.25
CA PRO A 151 -5.53 1.64 13.13
C PRO A 151 -6.48 0.73 12.37
N THR A 152 -6.76 -0.45 12.92
CA THR A 152 -7.57 -1.46 12.21
C THR A 152 -8.95 -0.92 11.88
N GLY A 153 -9.40 -1.14 10.64
CA GLY A 153 -10.65 -0.58 10.12
C GLY A 153 -10.49 0.75 9.37
N PHE A 154 -9.34 1.43 9.50
CA PHE A 154 -9.07 2.64 8.72
C PHE A 154 -8.66 2.32 7.28
N GLU A 155 -9.51 2.71 6.34
CA GLU A 155 -9.33 2.47 4.90
C GLU A 155 -9.24 3.81 4.14
N PRO A 156 -8.04 4.35 3.85
CA PRO A 156 -7.87 5.61 3.12
C PRO A 156 -8.63 5.66 1.79
N GLN A 157 -8.70 4.53 1.08
CA GLN A 157 -9.42 4.39 -0.19
C GLN A 157 -10.93 4.64 -0.10
N ALA A 158 -11.54 4.53 1.09
CA ALA A 158 -12.97 4.77 1.27
C ALA A 158 -13.32 6.27 1.32
N LEU A 159 -12.32 7.14 1.45
CA LEU A 159 -12.52 8.58 1.68
C LEU A 159 -12.59 9.40 0.39
N TYR A 160 -12.21 8.82 -0.74
CA TYR A 160 -12.21 9.48 -2.06
C TYR A 160 -12.18 8.44 -3.19
N ALA A 161 -12.25 8.88 -4.44
CA ALA A 161 -12.19 8.01 -5.61
C ALA A 161 -10.78 7.42 -5.86
N ALA A 162 -10.36 6.47 -5.02
CA ALA A 162 -9.00 5.92 -4.98
C ALA A 162 -8.70 4.77 -5.96
N ARG A 163 -9.53 4.59 -7.01
CA ARG A 163 -9.43 3.41 -7.90
C ARG A 163 -8.07 3.33 -8.55
N SER A 164 -7.38 2.21 -8.32
CA SER A 164 -6.02 1.92 -8.81
C SER A 164 -4.91 2.79 -8.23
N HIS A 165 -5.17 3.59 -7.19
CA HIS A 165 -4.11 4.32 -6.51
C HIS A 165 -3.37 3.38 -5.55
N PRO A 166 -2.03 3.30 -5.61
CA PRO A 166 -1.25 2.65 -4.59
C PRO A 166 -1.57 3.17 -3.19
N ARG A 167 -1.49 2.30 -2.18
CA ARG A 167 -1.80 2.65 -0.79
C ARG A 167 -0.99 3.85 -0.30
N GLY A 168 0.27 3.97 -0.73
CA GLY A 168 1.12 5.13 -0.42
C GLY A 168 0.55 6.46 -0.93
N LEU A 169 -0.05 6.50 -2.12
CA LEU A 169 -0.70 7.70 -2.64
C LEU A 169 -1.98 8.02 -1.87
N GLN A 170 -2.77 7.00 -1.54
CA GLN A 170 -3.97 7.18 -0.71
C GLN A 170 -3.63 7.80 0.65
N MET A 171 -2.55 7.33 1.28
CA MET A 171 -2.05 7.91 2.54
C MET A 171 -1.51 9.32 2.35
N ALA A 172 -0.82 9.62 1.24
CA ALA A 172 -0.31 10.96 0.95
C ALA A 172 -1.43 12.00 0.80
N LEU A 173 -2.50 11.67 0.05
CA LEU A 173 -3.68 12.54 -0.05
C LEU A 173 -4.34 12.76 1.30
N TYR A 174 -4.54 11.69 2.09
CA TYR A 174 -5.11 11.83 3.43
C TYR A 174 -4.25 12.75 4.30
N ALA A 175 -2.94 12.55 4.31
CA ALA A 175 -2.01 13.31 5.13
C ALA A 175 -1.97 14.79 4.74
N ALA A 176 -1.94 15.09 3.44
CA ALA A 176 -1.99 16.45 2.95
C ALA A 176 -3.31 17.14 3.32
N SER A 177 -4.44 16.47 3.12
CA SER A 177 -5.75 17.00 3.50
C SER A 177 -5.89 17.21 5.01
N ASP A 178 -5.35 16.32 5.84
CA ASP A 178 -5.32 16.47 7.30
C ASP A 178 -4.47 17.69 7.72
N ALA A 179 -3.30 17.86 7.11
CA ALA A 179 -2.41 18.99 7.41
C ALA A 179 -3.00 20.33 6.95
N VAL A 180 -3.56 20.40 5.74
CA VAL A 180 -4.20 21.60 5.21
C VAL A 180 -5.48 21.91 5.99
N GLY A 181 -6.31 20.90 6.28
CA GLY A 181 -7.54 21.09 7.05
C GLY A 181 -7.30 21.57 8.48
N HIS A 182 -6.23 21.10 9.13
CA HIS A 182 -5.87 21.54 10.47
C HIS A 182 -5.33 22.97 10.55
N LEU A 183 -4.99 23.58 9.41
CA LEU A 183 -4.52 24.96 9.36
C LEU A 183 -5.56 25.97 9.85
N GLY A 184 -6.85 25.60 9.81
CA GLY A 184 -7.95 26.48 10.21
C GLY A 184 -8.21 27.65 9.26
N LEU A 185 -7.60 27.62 8.07
CA LEU A 185 -7.78 28.58 6.99
C LEU A 185 -8.21 27.84 5.73
N ASP A 186 -9.10 28.45 4.95
CA ASP A 186 -9.35 27.99 3.59
C ASP A 186 -8.05 28.13 2.78
N TRP A 187 -7.69 27.08 2.04
CA TRP A 187 -6.51 27.06 1.19
C TRP A 187 -6.49 28.22 0.19
N GLN A 188 -7.67 28.63 -0.32
CA GLN A 188 -7.76 29.74 -1.28
C GLN A 188 -7.28 31.06 -0.69
N VAL A 189 -7.51 31.30 0.61
CA VAL A 189 -7.04 32.52 1.30
C VAL A 189 -5.51 32.62 1.26
N ILE A 190 -4.82 31.48 1.30
CA ILE A 190 -3.36 31.43 1.24
C ILE A 190 -2.88 31.58 -0.20
N ALA A 191 -3.51 30.83 -1.11
CA ALA A 191 -3.18 30.88 -2.54
C ALA A 191 -3.32 32.30 -3.11
N ASP A 192 -4.34 33.06 -2.70
CA ASP A 192 -4.57 34.45 -3.15
C ASP A 192 -3.55 35.45 -2.56
N ARG A 193 -2.84 35.06 -1.50
CA ARG A 193 -1.93 35.97 -0.78
C ARG A 193 -0.49 35.90 -1.27
N VAL A 194 -0.15 34.89 -2.05
CA VAL A 194 1.22 34.66 -2.53
C VAL A 194 1.23 34.39 -4.03
N PRO A 195 2.32 34.75 -4.73
CA PRO A 195 2.48 34.34 -6.12
C PRO A 195 2.46 32.80 -6.26
N ALA A 196 1.83 32.28 -7.31
CA ALA A 196 1.63 30.84 -7.49
C ALA A 196 2.94 30.03 -7.55
N ASP A 197 4.03 30.64 -8.00
CA ASP A 197 5.36 30.03 -8.07
C ASP A 197 6.09 29.94 -6.72
N THR A 198 5.54 30.57 -5.67
CA THR A 198 6.12 30.59 -4.32
C THR A 198 5.59 29.52 -3.37
N ILE A 199 4.62 28.72 -3.83
CA ILE A 199 4.15 27.53 -3.10
C ILE A 199 5.04 26.35 -3.54
N SER A 200 5.60 25.63 -2.58
CA SER A 200 6.46 24.49 -2.87
C SER A 200 6.01 23.23 -2.15
N LEU A 201 6.06 22.10 -2.83
CA LEU A 201 5.71 20.81 -2.27
C LEU A 201 6.85 19.80 -2.43
N TYR A 202 7.30 19.28 -1.30
CA TYR A 202 8.31 18.24 -1.24
C TYR A 202 7.77 17.01 -0.53
N ALA A 203 7.60 15.91 -1.27
CA ALA A 203 7.10 14.65 -0.74
C ALA A 203 7.59 13.47 -1.60
N GLY A 204 7.49 12.25 -1.08
CA GLY A 204 7.74 11.05 -1.85
C GLY A 204 7.99 9.84 -0.96
N SER A 205 8.46 8.75 -1.56
CA SER A 205 8.73 7.49 -0.87
C SER A 205 10.10 6.94 -1.25
N ALA A 206 10.83 6.37 -0.29
CA ALA A 206 12.15 5.80 -0.56
C ALA A 206 12.08 4.54 -1.43
N LEU A 207 11.11 3.67 -1.17
CA LEU A 207 10.94 2.40 -1.89
C LEU A 207 10.12 2.53 -3.18
N SER A 208 9.64 3.72 -3.52
CA SER A 208 8.56 3.87 -4.51
C SER A 208 7.27 3.15 -4.05
N GLN A 209 6.29 3.00 -4.94
CA GLN A 209 5.03 2.33 -4.59
C GLN A 209 5.11 0.85 -4.97
N VAL A 210 5.40 0.00 -3.99
CA VAL A 210 5.72 -1.44 -4.22
C VAL A 210 4.53 -2.39 -4.08
N ASP A 211 3.31 -1.86 -4.08
CA ASP A 211 2.09 -2.67 -4.08
C ASP A 211 1.65 -3.05 -5.51
N THR A 212 0.56 -3.81 -5.63
CA THR A 212 0.03 -4.32 -6.90
C THR A 212 -0.47 -3.22 -7.85
N HIS A 213 -0.73 -2.02 -7.33
CA HIS A 213 -1.17 -0.86 -8.11
C HIS A 213 -0.01 0.02 -8.57
N GLY A 214 1.20 -0.17 -8.03
CA GLY A 214 2.42 0.51 -8.47
C GLY A 214 3.46 -0.43 -9.09
N ASN A 215 4.73 -0.22 -8.76
CA ASN A 215 5.89 -0.97 -9.24
C ASN A 215 5.83 -2.45 -8.84
N GLY A 216 5.22 -2.80 -7.70
CA GLY A 216 5.03 -4.21 -7.32
C GLY A 216 4.22 -4.96 -8.37
N GLY A 217 3.15 -4.34 -8.86
CA GLY A 217 2.35 -4.85 -9.98
C GLY A 217 3.13 -4.89 -11.29
N ALA A 218 3.84 -3.81 -11.65
CA ALA A 218 4.62 -3.74 -12.89
C ALA A 218 5.68 -4.86 -12.98
N LEU A 219 6.38 -5.11 -11.87
CA LEU A 219 7.48 -6.08 -11.80
C LEU A 219 6.99 -7.53 -11.71
N SER A 220 5.85 -7.77 -11.04
CA SER A 220 5.40 -9.15 -10.75
C SER A 220 4.31 -9.69 -11.68
N SER A 221 3.53 -8.85 -12.38
CA SER A 221 2.34 -9.30 -13.10
C SER A 221 2.64 -10.34 -14.18
N ARG A 222 3.71 -10.17 -14.96
CA ARG A 222 4.07 -11.11 -16.04
C ARG A 222 4.48 -12.48 -15.49
N TYR A 223 5.18 -12.51 -14.36
CA TYR A 223 5.53 -13.77 -13.67
C TYR A 223 4.32 -14.49 -13.07
N GLN A 224 3.16 -13.83 -12.98
CA GLN A 224 1.89 -14.42 -12.56
C GLN A 224 0.93 -14.69 -13.73
N GLY A 225 1.40 -14.59 -14.98
CA GLY A 225 0.54 -14.75 -16.17
C GLY A 225 -0.45 -13.59 -16.38
N LYS A 226 -0.26 -12.45 -15.70
CA LYS A 226 -1.13 -11.27 -15.79
C LYS A 226 -0.50 -10.21 -16.70
N ARG A 227 -1.35 -9.31 -17.21
CA ARG A 227 -0.91 -8.13 -17.97
C ARG A 227 -0.53 -7.00 -17.01
N ILE A 228 0.50 -6.25 -17.40
CA ILE A 228 0.84 -4.97 -16.78
C ILE A 228 -0.20 -3.92 -17.24
N THR A 229 -0.62 -3.04 -16.34
CA THR A 229 -1.50 -1.91 -16.65
C THR A 229 -0.69 -0.65 -16.95
N SER A 230 -1.23 0.28 -17.74
CA SER A 230 -0.57 1.57 -18.03
C SER A 230 -0.35 2.46 -16.79
N LYS A 231 -1.09 2.21 -15.71
CA LYS A 231 -1.02 2.99 -14.46
C LYS A 231 0.08 2.52 -13.50
N GLN A 232 0.49 1.26 -13.57
CA GLN A 232 1.39 0.69 -12.54
C GLN A 232 2.77 1.34 -12.52
N VAL A 233 3.34 1.64 -13.69
CA VAL A 233 4.65 2.30 -13.77
C VAL A 233 4.55 3.77 -13.37
N THR A 234 3.52 4.48 -13.87
CA THR A 234 3.33 5.90 -13.61
C THR A 234 3.03 6.15 -12.14
N LEU A 235 2.01 5.49 -11.57
CA LEU A 235 1.68 5.59 -10.15
C LEU A 235 2.72 4.93 -9.24
N GLY A 236 3.65 4.18 -9.83
CA GLY A 236 4.76 3.52 -9.17
C GLY A 236 5.85 4.47 -8.70
N LEU A 237 6.04 5.63 -9.34
CA LEU A 237 7.21 6.50 -9.15
C LEU A 237 7.32 7.11 -7.74
N ALA A 238 8.52 7.13 -7.18
CA ALA A 238 8.80 7.64 -5.81
C ALA A 238 8.28 9.06 -5.54
N GLU A 239 8.23 9.93 -6.56
CA GLU A 239 7.76 11.32 -6.44
C GLU A 239 6.24 11.47 -6.49
N MET A 240 5.49 10.43 -6.89
CA MET A 240 4.03 10.53 -7.06
C MET A 240 3.25 11.02 -5.85
N PRO A 241 3.68 10.81 -4.58
CA PRO A 241 3.07 11.51 -3.44
C PRO A 241 3.07 13.04 -3.59
N ALA A 242 4.14 13.64 -4.09
CA ALA A 242 4.20 15.07 -4.37
C ALA A 242 3.29 15.44 -5.55
N ASP A 243 3.42 14.74 -6.68
CA ASP A 243 2.61 15.02 -7.87
C ASP A 243 1.10 14.95 -7.58
N PHE A 244 0.67 13.94 -6.83
CA PHE A 244 -0.72 13.75 -6.48
C PHE A 244 -1.26 14.85 -5.58
N VAL A 245 -0.49 15.26 -4.57
CA VAL A 245 -0.92 16.33 -3.67
C VAL A 245 -0.95 17.66 -4.42
N ASN A 246 0.01 17.94 -5.30
CA ASN A 246 -0.05 19.12 -6.16
C ASN A 246 -1.28 19.11 -7.09
N ALA A 247 -1.51 18.00 -7.80
CA ALA A 247 -2.55 17.90 -8.81
C ALA A 247 -3.97 17.85 -8.24
N TYR A 248 -4.16 17.19 -7.09
CA TYR A 248 -5.48 16.83 -6.58
C TYR A 248 -5.84 17.46 -5.23
N VAL A 249 -4.89 18.08 -4.54
CA VAL A 249 -5.14 18.75 -3.24
C VAL A 249 -4.86 20.25 -3.33
N LEU A 250 -3.67 20.66 -3.77
CA LEU A 250 -3.23 22.05 -3.67
C LEU A 250 -3.47 22.88 -4.94
N GLY A 251 -3.53 22.26 -6.12
CA GLY A 251 -3.53 22.98 -7.39
C GLY A 251 -2.27 23.83 -7.61
N ASN A 252 -1.12 23.36 -7.11
CA ASN A 252 0.12 24.12 -7.02
C ASN A 252 0.86 24.18 -8.38
N LEU A 253 1.39 25.35 -8.73
CA LEU A 253 2.20 25.61 -9.93
C LEU A 253 3.68 25.94 -9.61
N GLY A 254 4.03 26.08 -8.34
CA GLY A 254 5.39 26.36 -7.91
C GLY A 254 6.26 25.12 -7.83
N ALA A 255 7.38 25.23 -7.11
CA ALA A 255 8.38 24.16 -7.07
C ALA A 255 7.81 22.86 -6.51
N SER A 256 8.14 21.74 -7.14
CA SER A 256 7.86 20.42 -6.61
C SER A 256 9.09 19.54 -6.69
N GLY A 257 9.24 18.63 -5.74
CA GLY A 257 10.28 17.63 -5.84
C GLY A 257 10.18 16.54 -4.78
N HIS A 258 11.06 15.57 -4.94
CA HIS A 258 11.25 14.48 -4.01
C HIS A 258 12.75 14.39 -3.67
N ASN A 259 13.09 14.46 -2.38
CA ASN A 259 14.44 14.17 -1.90
C ASN A 259 14.46 12.76 -1.32
N MET A 260 15.42 11.94 -1.75
CA MET A 260 15.60 10.58 -1.27
C MET A 260 16.92 10.48 -0.49
N GLY A 261 16.83 10.18 0.80
CA GLY A 261 17.98 10.10 1.72
C GLY A 261 17.91 8.93 2.68
N ALA A 262 17.36 7.79 2.25
CA ALA A 262 17.05 6.65 3.12
C ALA A 262 16.27 7.07 4.39
N CYS A 263 16.47 6.36 5.51
CA CYS A 263 16.00 6.77 6.84
C CYS A 263 17.03 7.67 7.51
#